data_AF-D8LFM7-F1
#
_entry.id   AF-D8LFM7-F1
#
_cell.length_a   1.000
_cell.length_b   1.000
_cell.length_c   1.000
_cell.angle_alpha   90.00
_cell.angle_beta   90.00
_cell.angle_gamma   90.00
#
_symmetry.space_group_name_H-M   'P 1'
#
loop_
_entity.id
_entity.type
_entity.pdbx_description
1 polymer ?
#
loop_
_entity_poly.entity_id
_entity_poly.type
_entity_poly.pdbx_seq_one_letter_code
_entity_poly.pdbx_strand_id
1 'polypeptide(L)'
;MTCTITPARASSKRQRKTSAPETTGGGTAAIHTTSRRTTARYHDQGQRYCQEHGCTAQPSYGQAHNNNAQFCSQHSKPGMTKLTKKRCGHAGCIKQPSYGKDGSKKREFCSQHAQPGMVDVVSKRCCHPGCMTQPSYGNVGSKPDFCAQHAQQGMVRVGGRRCDHPRCMKQPSHGRAGSKIADFCSQHAQQDMVSVRGRRCGHPGCTTQPSYGKAGSKTREFCAQHAQQGMVPGRGRRCGSAGCIKQPSYGKDGSKNAQFCFQHSQQGMVNVVKKRCGHPGCMTRPSYGRVGSKKAEFCAQHAPIQVA
;
A
#
# COMPACT_ATOMS: atom_id res chain seq x y z
N MET A 1 -16.42 -8.67 7.27
CA MET A 1 -16.40 -7.73 8.41
C MET A 1 -17.53 -6.76 8.16
N THR A 2 -18.63 -6.87 8.89
CA THR A 2 -19.79 -5.98 8.75
C THR A 2 -19.50 -4.71 9.55
N CYS A 3 -19.47 -3.54 8.88
CA CYS A 3 -19.40 -2.26 9.57
C CYS A 3 -20.80 -1.96 10.13
N THR A 4 -20.97 -2.06 11.44
CA THR A 4 -22.21 -1.63 12.09
C THR A 4 -22.19 -0.11 12.20
N ILE A 5 -23.01 0.57 11.39
CA ILE A 5 -23.39 1.96 11.65
C ILE A 5 -24.20 1.93 12.95
N THR A 6 -23.56 2.24 14.07
CA THR A 6 -24.23 2.26 15.38
C THR A 6 -24.49 3.72 15.75
N PRO A 7 -25.74 4.16 15.93
CA PRO A 7 -26.01 5.43 16.58
C PRO A 7 -25.61 5.33 18.06
N ALA A 8 -25.13 6.44 18.62
CA ALA A 8 -24.60 6.54 19.97
C ALA A 8 -25.60 6.02 21.02
N ARG A 9 -25.16 5.14 21.94
CA ARG A 9 -25.96 4.69 23.08
C ARG A 9 -25.24 4.91 24.39
N ALA A 10 -25.96 5.52 25.32
CA ALA A 10 -25.54 5.89 26.67
C ALA A 10 -25.10 4.69 27.52
N SER A 11 -24.12 4.92 28.39
CA SER A 11 -23.50 3.92 29.26
C SER A 11 -24.32 3.66 30.51
N SER A 12 -24.78 2.41 30.71
CA SER A 12 -25.25 1.90 32.01
C SER A 12 -24.36 0.74 32.46
N LYS A 13 -23.68 0.93 33.59
CA LYS A 13 -22.84 -0.06 34.27
C LYS A 13 -23.72 -1.21 34.79
N ARG A 14 -23.32 -2.46 34.55
CA ARG A 14 -23.89 -3.65 35.21
C ARG A 14 -22.80 -4.40 35.97
N GLN A 15 -23.01 -4.57 37.26
CA GLN A 15 -22.14 -5.21 38.25
C GLN A 15 -22.04 -6.73 38.01
N ARG A 16 -20.85 -7.31 38.26
CA ARG A 16 -20.60 -8.76 38.31
C ARG A 16 -21.00 -9.30 39.69
N LYS A 17 -21.83 -10.35 39.74
CA LYS A 17 -22.02 -11.22 40.91
C LYS A 17 -21.00 -12.36 40.85
N THR A 18 -20.33 -12.63 41.96
CA THR A 18 -19.44 -13.77 42.22
C THR A 18 -20.17 -14.76 43.12
N SER A 19 -20.09 -16.05 42.82
CA SER A 19 -20.55 -17.13 43.70
C SER A 19 -19.41 -18.14 43.89
N ALA A 20 -19.17 -18.55 45.13
CA ALA A 20 -18.19 -19.56 45.56
C ALA A 20 -18.81 -20.97 45.55
N PRO A 21 -18.02 -22.06 45.50
CA PRO A 21 -18.51 -23.42 45.70
C PRO A 21 -18.27 -23.93 47.13
N GLU A 22 -19.26 -24.68 47.64
CA GLU A 22 -19.27 -25.37 48.94
C GLU A 22 -18.56 -26.74 48.90
N THR A 23 -18.16 -27.20 50.09
CA THR A 23 -17.41 -28.42 50.41
C THR A 23 -18.24 -29.44 51.19
N THR A 24 -18.13 -30.74 50.88
CA THR A 24 -18.40 -31.92 51.74
C THR A 24 -17.62 -33.11 51.13
N GLY A 25 -16.65 -33.81 51.77
CA GLY A 25 -16.73 -34.80 52.87
C GLY A 25 -17.24 -36.17 52.33
N GLY A 26 -16.66 -37.38 52.48
CA GLY A 26 -15.45 -37.95 53.11
C GLY A 26 -15.47 -39.51 52.95
N GLY A 27 -14.35 -40.20 53.25
CA GLY A 27 -14.20 -41.68 53.44
C GLY A 27 -13.75 -42.50 52.22
N THR A 28 -12.97 -43.59 52.26
CA THR A 28 -12.19 -44.35 53.26
C THR A 28 -11.11 -45.17 52.50
N ALA A 29 -10.02 -45.56 53.17
CA ALA A 29 -8.87 -46.25 52.58
C ALA A 29 -9.06 -47.77 52.33
N ALA A 30 -8.40 -48.30 51.31
CA ALA A 30 -7.94 -49.69 51.26
C ALA A 30 -6.70 -49.82 50.36
N ILE A 31 -5.68 -50.52 50.87
CA ILE A 31 -4.38 -50.76 50.26
C ILE A 31 -4.43 -52.17 49.66
N HIS A 32 -4.14 -52.36 48.38
CA HIS A 32 -3.62 -53.63 47.87
C HIS A 32 -2.74 -53.39 46.64
N THR A 33 -1.46 -53.73 46.79
CA THR A 33 -0.46 -53.87 45.74
C THR A 33 -0.79 -55.02 44.80
N THR A 34 -0.69 -54.83 43.48
CA THR A 34 -0.01 -55.76 42.55
C THR A 34 0.09 -55.22 41.12
N SER A 35 1.34 -55.27 40.62
CA SER A 35 1.87 -55.44 39.27
C SER A 35 1.03 -55.22 37.99
N ARG A 36 1.60 -54.36 37.12
CA ARG A 36 1.61 -54.36 35.64
C ARG A 36 0.39 -54.95 34.89
N ARG A 37 -0.31 -54.07 34.17
CA ARG A 37 -0.73 -54.30 32.77
C ARG A 37 -0.93 -52.97 32.05
N THR A 38 -0.06 -52.73 31.07
CA THR A 38 -0.26 -51.83 29.96
C THR A 38 -1.54 -52.18 29.21
N THR A 39 -2.49 -51.25 29.07
CA THR A 39 -3.27 -51.04 27.84
C THR A 39 -4.25 -49.87 27.93
N ALA A 40 -4.11 -48.99 26.94
CA ALA A 40 -5.18 -48.44 26.11
C ALA A 40 -6.06 -47.27 26.60
N ARG A 41 -5.84 -46.15 25.86
CA ARG A 41 -6.82 -45.30 25.16
C ARG A 41 -7.65 -44.31 25.99
N TYR A 42 -7.36 -43.04 25.75
CA TYR A 42 -8.41 -42.09 25.35
C TYR A 42 -7.97 -41.34 24.09
N HIS A 43 -8.73 -41.56 23.01
CA HIS A 43 -8.76 -40.72 21.82
C HIS A 43 -9.43 -39.40 22.21
N ASP A 44 -8.68 -38.31 22.25
CA ASP A 44 -9.24 -36.96 22.35
C ASP A 44 -8.96 -36.20 21.04
N GLN A 45 -10.04 -35.74 20.41
CA GLN A 45 -10.05 -35.18 19.07
C GLN A 45 -9.28 -33.86 19.02
N GLY A 46 -8.02 -33.89 18.57
CA GLY A 46 -7.34 -32.73 18.00
C GLY A 46 -6.01 -32.32 18.62
N GLN A 47 -5.53 -32.97 19.68
CA GLN A 47 -4.21 -32.66 20.23
C GLN A 47 -3.12 -33.46 19.52
N ARG A 48 -2.30 -32.76 18.73
CA ARG A 48 -1.08 -33.33 18.12
C ARG A 48 0.04 -33.28 19.15
N TYR A 49 0.76 -34.39 19.29
CA TYR A 49 1.95 -34.49 20.13
C TYR A 49 3.23 -34.51 19.28
N CYS A 50 4.35 -34.20 19.92
CA CYS A 50 5.68 -34.35 19.33
C CYS A 50 5.86 -35.79 18.82
N GLN A 51 6.45 -35.93 17.63
CA GLN A 51 6.63 -37.22 16.97
C GLN A 51 7.72 -38.08 17.62
N GLU A 52 8.49 -37.52 18.57
CA GLU A 52 9.46 -38.27 19.37
C GLU A 52 8.75 -39.24 20.33
N HIS A 53 9.22 -40.49 20.36
CA HIS A 53 8.58 -41.56 21.13
C HIS A 53 8.56 -41.23 22.63
N GLY A 54 7.39 -41.33 23.26
CA GLY A 54 7.20 -41.00 24.68
C GLY A 54 7.13 -39.50 25.00
N CYS A 55 7.20 -38.62 24.00
CA CYS A 55 7.08 -37.18 24.21
C CYS A 55 5.61 -36.72 24.16
N THR A 56 5.13 -36.14 25.26
CA THR A 56 3.77 -35.57 25.38
C THR A 56 3.72 -34.07 25.10
N ALA A 57 4.85 -33.45 24.73
CA ALA A 57 4.91 -32.03 24.41
C ALA A 57 4.20 -31.72 23.09
N GLN A 58 3.54 -30.56 22.99
CA GLN A 58 2.96 -30.12 21.72
C GLN A 58 4.06 -29.78 20.68
N PRO A 59 3.89 -30.20 19.42
CA PRO A 59 4.85 -29.92 18.38
C PRO A 59 4.75 -28.44 17.97
N SER A 60 5.90 -27.78 17.89
CA SER A 60 6.02 -26.38 17.46
C SER A 60 7.13 -26.15 16.43
N TYR A 61 7.90 -27.18 16.08
CA TYR A 61 9.00 -27.17 15.13
C TYR A 61 8.70 -28.12 13.96
N GLY A 62 9.08 -27.69 12.77
CA GLY A 62 8.90 -28.45 11.54
C GLY A 62 9.70 -27.85 10.39
N GLN A 63 9.60 -28.46 9.22
CA GLN A 63 10.29 -27.98 8.03
C GLN A 63 9.72 -26.64 7.56
N ALA A 64 10.59 -25.73 7.11
CA ALA A 64 10.20 -24.34 6.78
C ALA A 64 9.12 -24.20 5.69
N HIS A 65 8.99 -25.20 4.81
CA HIS A 65 8.02 -25.22 3.72
C HIS A 65 6.70 -25.92 4.10
N ASN A 66 6.59 -26.46 5.31
CA ASN A 66 5.38 -27.13 5.80
C ASN A 66 4.79 -26.34 6.98
N ASN A 67 3.46 -26.14 6.97
CA ASN A 67 2.74 -25.53 8.09
C ASN A 67 2.47 -26.52 9.23
N ASN A 68 2.96 -27.76 9.10
CA ASN A 68 2.75 -28.84 10.03
C ASN A 68 3.94 -28.99 10.99
N ALA A 69 3.74 -28.63 12.26
CA ALA A 69 4.73 -28.91 13.29
C ALA A 69 4.70 -30.40 13.66
N GLN A 70 5.88 -30.98 13.77
CA GLN A 70 6.07 -32.40 14.10
C GLN A 70 6.88 -32.60 15.38
N PHE A 71 7.73 -31.65 15.76
CA PHE A 71 8.63 -31.79 16.90
C PHE A 71 8.43 -30.65 17.90
N CYS A 72 8.69 -30.89 19.19
CA CYS A 72 8.78 -29.83 20.19
C CYS A 72 10.15 -29.12 20.09
N SER A 73 10.36 -28.05 20.87
CA SER A 73 11.63 -27.34 20.90
C SER A 73 12.82 -28.19 21.35
N GLN A 74 12.58 -29.17 22.23
CA GLN A 74 13.62 -30.07 22.73
C GLN A 74 14.00 -31.15 21.72
N HIS A 75 13.08 -31.51 20.81
CA HIS A 75 13.29 -32.53 19.77
C HIS A 75 13.43 -31.91 18.37
N SER A 76 13.77 -30.62 18.29
CA SER A 76 13.97 -29.94 17.00
C SER A 76 15.26 -30.43 16.34
N LYS A 77 15.18 -30.91 15.10
CA LYS A 77 16.34 -31.34 14.32
C LYS A 77 17.01 -30.14 13.62
N PRO A 78 18.32 -30.21 13.31
CA PRO A 78 18.98 -29.20 12.49
C PRO A 78 18.19 -28.90 11.21
N GLY A 79 17.94 -27.62 10.92
CA GLY A 79 17.13 -27.17 9.78
C GLY A 79 15.62 -27.04 10.04
N MET A 80 15.11 -27.41 11.23
CA MET A 80 13.71 -27.16 11.59
C MET A 80 13.50 -25.75 12.14
N THR A 81 12.36 -25.15 11.81
CA THR A 81 12.00 -23.80 12.27
C THR A 81 10.75 -23.83 13.14
N LYS A 82 10.66 -22.89 14.08
CA LYS A 82 9.48 -22.74 14.95
C LYS A 82 8.28 -22.22 14.15
N LEU A 83 7.22 -23.03 14.06
CA LEU A 83 5.98 -22.76 13.33
C LEU A 83 4.92 -22.13 14.26
N THR A 84 5.16 -20.89 14.71
CA THR A 84 4.22 -20.16 15.60
C THR A 84 3.18 -19.32 14.86
N LYS A 85 3.39 -19.05 13.57
CA LYS A 85 2.54 -18.19 12.75
C LYS A 85 2.21 -18.90 11.45
N LYS A 86 0.93 -18.95 11.10
CA LYS A 86 0.44 -19.48 9.81
C LYS A 86 1.22 -18.82 8.67
N ARG A 87 1.77 -19.61 7.74
CA ARG A 87 2.54 -19.11 6.58
C ARG A 87 1.69 -19.10 5.32
N CYS A 88 2.18 -18.40 4.31
CA CYS A 88 1.64 -18.41 2.96
C CYS A 88 1.55 -19.85 2.43
N GLY A 89 0.46 -20.20 1.75
CA GLY A 89 0.23 -21.52 1.17
C GLY A 89 1.08 -21.85 -0.06
N HIS A 90 2.00 -20.97 -0.45
CA HIS A 90 2.95 -21.22 -1.52
C HIS A 90 4.17 -21.93 -0.95
N ALA A 91 4.58 -23.04 -1.57
CA ALA A 91 5.70 -23.86 -1.12
C ALA A 91 6.97 -23.00 -0.94
N GLY A 92 7.65 -23.15 0.19
CA GLY A 92 8.86 -22.39 0.52
C GLY A 92 8.65 -20.92 0.91
N CYS A 93 7.41 -20.40 0.89
CA CYS A 93 7.16 -19.01 1.28
C CYS A 93 7.05 -18.84 2.80
N ILE A 94 8.02 -18.15 3.40
CA ILE A 94 8.02 -17.88 4.85
C ILE A 94 7.16 -16.69 5.29
N LYS A 95 6.57 -15.94 4.34
CA LYS A 95 5.76 -14.75 4.62
C LYS A 95 4.42 -15.12 5.28
N GLN A 96 3.93 -14.25 6.14
CA GLN A 96 2.59 -14.37 6.70
C GLN A 96 1.55 -14.12 5.60
N PRO A 97 0.49 -14.94 5.50
CA PRO A 97 -0.56 -14.72 4.53
C PRO A 97 -1.42 -13.54 4.95
N SER A 98 -1.90 -12.77 3.99
CA SER A 98 -2.87 -11.70 4.17
C SER A 98 -4.00 -11.73 3.14
N TYR A 99 -3.85 -12.51 2.07
CA TYR A 99 -4.81 -12.63 0.98
C TYR A 99 -5.63 -13.91 1.10
N GLY A 100 -6.88 -13.84 0.67
CA GLY A 100 -7.82 -14.95 0.63
C GLY A 100 -9.04 -14.63 -0.24
N LYS A 101 -10.05 -15.51 -0.21
CA LYS A 101 -11.32 -15.31 -0.92
C LYS A 101 -12.08 -14.10 -0.36
N ASP A 102 -12.73 -13.35 -1.23
CA ASP A 102 -13.57 -12.24 -0.80
C ASP A 102 -14.69 -12.68 0.16
N GLY A 103 -14.98 -11.84 1.16
CA GLY A 103 -15.90 -12.15 2.26
C GLY A 103 -15.36 -13.14 3.31
N SER A 104 -14.25 -13.83 3.05
CA SER A 104 -13.66 -14.80 3.99
C SER A 104 -12.76 -14.13 5.04
N LYS A 105 -12.71 -14.71 6.24
CA LYS A 105 -11.68 -14.40 7.25
C LYS A 105 -10.41 -15.24 7.08
N LYS A 106 -10.42 -16.22 6.16
CA LYS A 106 -9.31 -17.15 5.96
C LYS A 106 -8.24 -16.51 5.09
N ARG A 107 -7.08 -16.27 5.69
CA ARG A 107 -5.83 -15.90 5.02
C ARG A 107 -5.11 -17.16 4.51
N GLU A 108 -4.73 -17.16 3.24
CA GLU A 108 -4.16 -18.30 2.53
C GLU A 108 -2.81 -17.96 1.88
N PHE A 109 -2.70 -16.80 1.23
CA PHE A 109 -1.48 -16.41 0.51
C PHE A 109 -0.96 -15.03 0.96
N CYS A 110 0.32 -14.76 0.73
CA CYS A 110 0.87 -13.41 0.85
C CYS A 110 0.57 -12.60 -0.42
N SER A 111 0.79 -11.29 -0.38
CA SER A 111 0.52 -10.39 -1.53
C SER A 111 1.21 -10.82 -2.83
N GLN A 112 2.40 -11.41 -2.75
CA GLN A 112 3.15 -11.87 -3.93
C GLN A 112 2.65 -13.18 -4.52
N HIS A 113 1.94 -13.99 -3.72
CA HIS A 113 1.42 -15.30 -4.14
C HIS A 113 -0.12 -15.31 -4.18
N ALA A 114 -0.73 -14.13 -4.14
CA ALA A 114 -2.16 -13.98 -4.28
C ALA A 114 -2.58 -14.40 -5.70
N GLN A 115 -3.52 -15.33 -5.78
CA GLN A 115 -4.10 -15.75 -7.06
C GLN A 115 -5.07 -14.70 -7.59
N PRO A 116 -5.35 -14.67 -8.92
CA PRO A 116 -6.39 -13.83 -9.47
C PRO A 116 -7.71 -13.99 -8.70
N GLY A 117 -8.35 -12.87 -8.34
CA GLY A 117 -9.57 -12.85 -7.54
C GLY A 117 -9.38 -12.95 -6.02
N MET A 118 -8.16 -13.17 -5.53
CA MET A 118 -7.87 -13.05 -4.09
C MET A 118 -7.71 -11.60 -3.67
N VAL A 119 -8.16 -11.31 -2.45
CA VAL A 119 -8.19 -9.97 -1.87
C VAL A 119 -7.52 -9.97 -0.51
N ASP A 120 -6.97 -8.84 -0.09
CA ASP A 120 -6.45 -8.68 1.26
C ASP A 120 -7.62 -8.76 2.27
N VAL A 121 -7.61 -9.81 3.10
CA VAL A 121 -8.64 -10.09 4.12
C VAL A 121 -8.22 -9.62 5.51
N VAL A 122 -6.99 -9.13 5.66
CA VAL A 122 -6.44 -8.60 6.91
C VAL A 122 -6.65 -7.09 6.98
N SER A 123 -6.37 -6.39 5.89
CA SER A 123 -6.53 -4.94 5.81
C SER A 123 -8.01 -4.55 5.85
N LYS A 124 -8.32 -3.56 6.71
CA LYS A 124 -9.66 -2.97 6.76
C LYS A 124 -9.98 -2.34 5.39
N ARG A 125 -11.22 -2.53 4.94
CA ARG A 125 -11.74 -1.95 3.70
C ARG A 125 -12.70 -0.82 4.00
N CYS A 126 -12.87 0.06 3.02
CA CYS A 126 -13.91 1.06 3.02
C CYS A 126 -15.28 0.39 3.26
N CYS A 127 -16.10 0.96 4.14
CA CYS A 127 -17.42 0.41 4.47
C CYS A 127 -18.46 0.61 3.35
N HIS A 128 -18.12 1.34 2.28
CA HIS A 128 -18.98 1.42 1.09
C HIS A 128 -19.02 0.06 0.36
N PRO A 129 -20.21 -0.49 0.04
CA PRO A 129 -20.34 -1.77 -0.66
C PRO A 129 -19.49 -1.86 -1.92
N GLY A 130 -18.77 -2.97 -2.09
CA GLY A 130 -17.91 -3.21 -3.25
C GLY A 130 -16.59 -2.40 -3.29
N CYS A 131 -16.35 -1.49 -2.34
CA CYS A 131 -15.12 -0.71 -2.34
C CYS A 131 -13.94 -1.48 -1.72
N MET A 132 -12.91 -1.72 -2.53
CA MET A 132 -11.68 -2.41 -2.11
C MET A 132 -10.58 -1.47 -1.58
N THR A 133 -10.84 -0.15 -1.58
CA THR A 133 -9.88 0.85 -1.13
C THR A 133 -9.76 0.85 0.40
N GLN A 134 -8.55 1.04 0.91
CA GLN A 134 -8.31 1.20 2.34
C GLN A 134 -8.97 2.50 2.85
N PRO A 135 -9.68 2.45 3.99
CA PRO A 135 -10.31 3.63 4.53
C PRO A 135 -9.26 4.59 5.10
N SER A 136 -9.50 5.88 4.90
CA SER A 136 -8.68 6.97 5.44
C SER A 136 -9.51 8.13 6.00
N TYR A 137 -10.83 8.10 5.83
CA TYR A 137 -11.79 9.10 6.28
C TYR A 137 -12.74 8.51 7.32
N GLY A 138 -13.16 9.36 8.25
CA GLY A 138 -14.09 9.03 9.33
C GLY A 138 -14.33 10.24 10.23
N ASN A 139 -15.03 10.00 11.34
CA ASN A 139 -15.31 11.04 12.32
C ASN A 139 -14.05 11.42 13.11
N VAL A 140 -14.02 12.65 13.62
CA VAL A 140 -12.93 13.13 14.47
C VAL A 140 -12.80 12.21 15.70
N GLY A 141 -11.59 11.71 15.95
CA GLY A 141 -11.32 10.80 17.07
C GLY A 141 -11.65 9.32 16.83
N SER A 142 -12.24 8.96 15.68
CA SER A 142 -12.59 7.57 15.34
C SER A 142 -11.55 6.90 14.42
N LYS A 143 -11.60 5.58 14.28
CA LYS A 143 -10.83 4.89 13.23
C LYS A 143 -11.46 5.22 11.87
N PRO A 144 -10.68 5.29 10.77
CA PRO A 144 -11.25 5.56 9.46
C PRO A 144 -12.10 4.36 8.99
N ASP A 145 -13.27 4.68 8.44
CA ASP A 145 -14.27 3.72 7.93
C ASP A 145 -14.46 3.84 6.42
N PHE A 146 -14.19 5.02 5.84
CA PHE A 146 -14.45 5.30 4.42
C PHE A 146 -13.18 5.72 3.69
N CYS A 147 -13.11 5.47 2.39
CA CYS A 147 -12.07 6.04 1.53
C CYS A 147 -12.42 7.48 1.16
N ALA A 148 -11.50 8.20 0.51
CA ALA A 148 -11.73 9.59 0.12
C ALA A 148 -12.95 9.78 -0.80
N GLN A 149 -13.20 8.82 -1.70
CA GLN A 149 -14.32 8.88 -2.64
C GLN A 149 -15.67 8.62 -1.99
N HIS A 150 -15.69 7.87 -0.88
CA HIS A 150 -16.91 7.52 -0.14
C HIS A 150 -17.02 8.25 1.20
N ALA A 151 -16.23 9.31 1.39
CA ALA A 151 -16.31 10.14 2.58
C ALA A 151 -17.62 10.93 2.54
N GLN A 152 -18.42 10.80 3.61
CA GLN A 152 -19.65 11.57 3.76
C GLN A 152 -19.33 13.01 4.20
N GLN A 153 -20.30 13.91 4.07
CA GLN A 153 -20.15 15.29 4.55
C GLN A 153 -19.76 15.31 6.03
N GLY A 154 -18.81 16.18 6.38
CA GLY A 154 -18.28 16.31 7.74
C GLY A 154 -17.20 15.27 8.11
N MET A 155 -17.00 14.20 7.32
CA MET A 155 -15.90 13.27 7.57
C MET A 155 -14.55 13.90 7.23
N VAL A 156 -13.56 13.61 8.07
CA VAL A 156 -12.19 14.11 7.89
C VAL A 156 -11.24 12.95 7.70
N ARG A 157 -10.06 13.23 7.15
CA ARG A 157 -9.00 12.23 7.10
C ARG A 157 -8.56 11.90 8.54
N VAL A 158 -8.56 10.62 8.92
CA VAL A 158 -8.20 10.16 10.26
C VAL A 158 -6.96 9.25 10.22
N GLY A 159 -6.14 9.32 11.25
CA GLY A 159 -4.87 8.57 11.35
C GLY A 159 -3.67 9.20 10.63
N GLY A 160 -3.86 10.31 9.89
CA GLY A 160 -2.77 11.14 9.38
C GLY A 160 -2.47 12.32 10.31
N ARG A 161 -1.25 12.87 10.24
CA ARG A 161 -0.94 14.16 10.91
C ARG A 161 -1.91 15.23 10.44
N ARG A 162 -2.27 16.11 11.37
CA ARG A 162 -3.12 17.28 11.14
C ARG A 162 -2.26 18.52 11.19
N CYS A 163 -2.77 19.60 10.61
CA CYS A 163 -2.19 20.90 10.80
C CYS A 163 -2.25 21.27 12.29
N ASP A 164 -1.16 21.80 12.83
CA ASP A 164 -1.03 22.16 14.24
C ASP A 164 -1.81 23.41 14.63
N HIS A 165 -2.37 24.13 13.65
CA HIS A 165 -3.27 25.24 13.93
C HIS A 165 -4.57 24.72 14.58
N PRO A 166 -5.04 25.36 15.68
CA PRO A 166 -6.26 24.95 16.37
C PRO A 166 -7.45 24.77 15.42
N ARG A 167 -8.17 23.66 15.60
CA ARG A 167 -9.35 23.26 14.81
C ARG A 167 -9.12 23.09 13.30
N CYS A 168 -7.87 23.08 12.81
CA CYS A 168 -7.60 22.80 11.41
C CYS A 168 -7.58 21.29 11.13
N MET A 169 -8.40 20.84 10.18
CA MET A 169 -8.48 19.42 9.78
C MET A 169 -7.70 19.11 8.49
N LYS A 170 -7.00 20.10 7.94
CA LYS A 170 -6.20 19.93 6.73
C LYS A 170 -4.93 19.16 7.05
N GLN A 171 -4.47 18.36 6.09
CA GLN A 171 -3.18 17.71 6.18
C GLN A 171 -2.07 18.78 6.11
N PRO A 172 -1.05 18.71 6.97
CA PRO A 172 0.03 19.67 6.91
C PRO A 172 0.87 19.41 5.64
N SER A 173 1.37 20.51 5.07
CA SER A 173 2.21 20.52 3.88
C SER A 173 3.44 21.43 4.02
N HIS A 174 3.40 22.37 4.98
CA HIS A 174 4.42 23.36 5.26
C HIS A 174 5.07 23.08 6.61
N GLY A 175 6.36 23.33 6.69
CA GLY A 175 7.16 23.21 7.90
C GLY A 175 8.44 24.01 7.77
N ARG A 176 9.28 23.94 8.79
CA ARG A 176 10.57 24.64 8.79
C ARG A 176 11.47 24.16 7.63
N ALA A 177 12.25 25.06 7.05
CA ALA A 177 13.25 24.70 6.04
C ALA A 177 14.20 23.61 6.58
N GLY A 178 14.42 22.57 5.76
CA GLY A 178 15.21 21.39 6.14
C GLY A 178 14.46 20.31 6.93
N SER A 179 13.25 20.60 7.43
CA SER A 179 12.42 19.58 8.10
C SER A 179 11.88 18.55 7.10
N LYS A 180 11.82 17.28 7.53
CA LYS A 180 11.10 16.21 6.83
C LYS A 180 9.62 16.12 7.25
N ILE A 181 9.22 16.90 8.25
CA ILE A 181 7.90 16.89 8.86
C ILE A 181 7.21 18.22 8.55
N ALA A 182 5.96 18.13 8.08
CA ALA A 182 5.07 19.27 7.93
C ALA A 182 4.22 19.41 9.18
N ASP A 183 4.13 20.63 9.69
CA ASP A 183 3.38 20.97 10.90
C ASP A 183 2.12 21.78 10.54
N PHE A 184 2.17 22.58 9.47
CA PHE A 184 1.06 23.46 9.07
C PHE A 184 0.57 23.18 7.65
N CYS A 185 -0.72 23.46 7.39
CA CYS A 185 -1.25 23.50 6.03
C CYS A 185 -0.87 24.82 5.34
N SER A 186 -1.04 24.92 4.02
CA SER A 186 -0.67 26.14 3.27
C SER A 186 -1.37 27.41 3.74
N GLN A 187 -2.55 27.31 4.34
CA GLN A 187 -3.28 28.47 4.87
C GLN A 187 -2.79 28.93 6.25
N HIS A 188 -2.15 28.04 7.00
CA HIS A 188 -1.62 28.33 8.34
C HIS A 188 -0.09 28.31 8.34
N ALA A 189 0.53 28.36 7.16
CA ALA A 189 1.97 28.46 7.03
C ALA A 189 2.42 29.85 7.47
N GLN A 190 3.38 29.92 8.39
CA GLN A 190 4.05 31.16 8.74
C GLN A 190 4.99 31.61 7.61
N GLN A 191 5.41 32.88 7.64
CA GLN A 191 6.18 33.52 6.56
C GLN A 191 7.48 32.78 6.19
N ASP A 192 8.13 32.12 7.16
CA ASP A 192 9.36 31.34 6.95
C ASP A 192 9.13 29.84 6.67
N MET A 193 7.88 29.41 6.61
CA MET A 193 7.55 28.01 6.37
C MET A 193 7.48 27.69 4.89
N VAL A 194 8.00 26.52 4.56
CA VAL A 194 8.20 26.07 3.18
C VAL A 194 7.49 24.74 2.99
N SER A 195 6.99 24.48 1.79
CA SER A 195 6.39 23.18 1.48
C SER A 195 7.42 22.06 1.68
N VAL A 196 7.25 21.25 2.71
CA VAL A 196 8.14 20.11 3.04
C VAL A 196 7.61 18.80 2.44
N ARG A 197 6.44 18.84 1.80
CA ARG A 197 5.82 17.69 1.18
C ARG A 197 6.45 17.42 -0.20
N GLY A 198 7.54 16.67 -0.20
CA GLY A 198 8.29 16.31 -1.41
C GLY A 198 9.78 16.20 -1.12
N ARG A 199 10.53 15.50 -1.98
CA ARG A 199 12.00 15.54 -1.89
C ARG A 199 12.47 16.95 -2.24
N ARG A 200 13.52 17.41 -1.56
CA ARG A 200 14.19 18.68 -1.84
C ARG A 200 15.53 18.44 -2.48
N CYS A 201 16.01 19.46 -3.19
CA CYS A 201 17.41 19.54 -3.56
C CYS A 201 18.30 19.32 -2.33
N GLY A 202 19.35 18.52 -2.47
CA GLY A 202 20.31 18.18 -1.42
C GLY A 202 21.25 19.32 -1.05
N HIS A 203 21.21 20.43 -1.81
CA HIS A 203 21.94 21.64 -1.47
C HIS A 203 21.33 22.32 -0.23
N PRO A 204 22.13 22.63 0.82
CA PRO A 204 21.67 23.35 2.00
C PRO A 204 20.91 24.63 1.62
N GLY A 205 19.78 24.88 2.28
CA GLY A 205 18.94 26.07 2.03
C GLY A 205 18.13 26.05 0.73
N CYS A 206 18.33 25.08 -0.17
CA CYS A 206 17.57 25.03 -1.41
C CYS A 206 16.16 24.45 -1.20
N THR A 207 15.13 25.20 -1.60
CA THR A 207 13.72 24.80 -1.47
C THR A 207 13.17 24.15 -2.75
N THR A 208 13.94 24.17 -3.83
CA THR A 208 13.50 23.62 -5.13
C THR A 208 13.46 22.09 -5.13
N GLN A 209 12.56 21.55 -5.95
CA GLN A 209 12.44 20.10 -6.13
C GLN A 209 13.67 19.56 -6.89
N PRO A 210 14.24 18.42 -6.48
CA PRO A 210 15.39 17.85 -7.15
C PRO A 210 14.94 17.27 -8.49
N SER A 211 15.65 17.66 -9.54
CA SER A 211 15.42 17.25 -10.92
C SER A 211 16.64 16.55 -11.53
N TYR A 212 17.80 16.56 -10.88
CA TYR A 212 19.06 15.98 -11.32
C TYR A 212 19.54 14.88 -10.37
N GLY A 213 20.23 13.88 -10.90
CA GLY A 213 20.79 12.78 -10.13
C GLY A 213 21.74 11.93 -10.95
N LYS A 214 22.35 10.92 -10.32
CA LYS A 214 23.30 10.01 -11.01
C LYS A 214 22.67 9.33 -12.22
N ALA A 215 23.44 9.18 -13.31
CA ALA A 215 23.02 8.45 -14.49
C ALA A 215 22.55 7.01 -14.12
N GLY A 216 21.39 6.61 -14.64
CA GLY A 216 20.77 5.32 -14.30
C GLY A 216 19.97 5.32 -12.98
N SER A 217 20.14 6.31 -12.11
CA SER A 217 19.37 6.38 -10.86
C SER A 217 17.90 6.77 -11.07
N LYS A 218 17.03 6.12 -10.30
CA LYS A 218 15.61 6.48 -10.19
C LYS A 218 15.40 7.69 -9.28
N THR A 219 16.35 8.00 -8.41
CA THR A 219 16.29 9.12 -7.46
C THR A 219 16.89 10.38 -8.07
N ARG A 220 16.34 11.53 -7.66
CA ARG A 220 16.90 12.85 -7.94
C ARG A 220 17.27 13.49 -6.61
N GLU A 221 18.43 14.11 -6.61
CA GLU A 221 19.09 14.60 -5.41
C GLU A 221 19.27 16.10 -5.48
N PHE A 222 19.51 16.69 -6.65
CA PHE A 222 19.76 18.13 -6.78
C PHE A 222 18.83 18.78 -7.80
N CYS A 223 18.60 20.08 -7.72
CA CYS A 223 17.92 20.83 -8.76
C CYS A 223 18.88 21.18 -9.91
N ALA A 224 18.37 21.83 -10.97
CA ALA A 224 19.19 22.24 -12.11
C ALA A 224 20.34 23.18 -11.72
N GLN A 225 20.08 24.12 -10.80
CA GLN A 225 21.06 25.10 -10.34
C GLN A 225 22.16 24.47 -9.47
N HIS A 226 21.86 23.37 -8.78
CA HIS A 226 22.81 22.69 -7.89
C HIS A 226 23.25 21.33 -8.44
N ALA A 227 23.08 21.11 -9.76
CA ALA A 227 23.52 19.88 -10.40
C ALA A 227 25.05 19.82 -10.42
N GLN A 228 25.62 18.78 -9.84
CA GLN A 228 27.06 18.54 -9.89
C GLN A 228 27.45 17.95 -11.26
N GLN A 229 28.74 18.04 -11.61
CA GLN A 229 29.26 17.44 -12.84
C GLN A 229 28.91 15.94 -12.92
N GLY A 230 28.46 15.50 -14.09
CA GLY A 230 28.03 14.12 -14.32
C GLY A 230 26.59 13.78 -13.86
N MET A 231 25.87 14.70 -13.22
CA MET A 231 24.46 14.51 -12.91
C MET A 231 23.58 14.74 -14.14
N VAL A 232 22.58 13.88 -14.31
CA VAL A 232 21.64 13.97 -15.44
C VAL A 232 20.24 14.35 -14.93
N PRO A 233 19.45 15.08 -15.73
CA PRO A 233 18.07 15.39 -15.39
C PRO A 233 17.21 14.12 -15.27
N GLY A 234 16.08 14.27 -14.57
CA GLY A 234 15.06 13.29 -14.23
C GLY A 234 14.57 12.48 -15.42
N ARG A 235 13.91 11.35 -15.16
CA ARG A 235 13.29 10.50 -16.20
C ARG A 235 12.16 11.23 -16.95
N GLY A 236 12.49 12.24 -17.75
CA GLY A 236 11.93 12.31 -19.08
C GLY A 236 12.49 11.15 -19.89
N ARG A 237 11.72 10.67 -20.87
CA ARG A 237 12.30 9.83 -21.93
C ARG A 237 13.53 10.59 -22.48
N ARG A 238 14.58 9.85 -22.83
CA ARG A 238 15.75 10.41 -23.51
C ARG A 238 15.67 10.05 -24.98
N CYS A 239 16.30 10.87 -25.80
CA CYS A 239 16.55 10.51 -27.19
C CYS A 239 17.20 9.12 -27.26
N GLY A 240 16.74 8.27 -28.16
CA GLY A 240 17.23 6.90 -28.36
C GLY A 240 18.62 6.80 -28.98
N SER A 241 19.26 7.94 -29.25
CA SER A 241 20.65 8.00 -29.73
C SER A 241 21.61 7.89 -28.54
N ALA A 242 22.64 7.06 -28.69
CA ALA A 242 23.64 6.82 -27.66
C ALA A 242 24.29 8.13 -27.21
N GLY A 243 24.40 8.34 -25.90
CA GLY A 243 24.99 9.56 -25.31
C GLY A 243 24.11 10.82 -25.40
N CYS A 244 22.96 10.80 -26.06
CA CYS A 244 22.12 11.99 -26.18
C CYS A 244 21.28 12.23 -24.91
N ILE A 245 21.47 13.41 -24.28
CA ILE A 245 20.71 13.83 -23.09
C ILE A 245 19.44 14.63 -23.41
N LYS A 246 19.19 14.96 -24.68
CA LYS A 246 18.02 15.74 -25.10
C LYS A 246 16.74 14.91 -24.93
N GLN A 247 15.65 15.59 -24.58
CA GLN A 247 14.33 14.94 -24.55
C GLN A 247 13.89 14.60 -25.98
N PRO A 248 13.29 13.42 -26.20
CA PRO A 248 12.77 13.04 -27.48
C PRO A 248 11.46 13.79 -27.73
N SER A 249 11.35 14.33 -28.93
CA SER A 249 10.12 14.95 -29.42
C SER A 249 9.62 14.33 -30.72
N TYR A 250 10.46 13.55 -31.41
CA TYR A 250 10.21 12.93 -32.71
C TYR A 250 9.96 11.43 -32.59
N GLY A 251 9.02 10.93 -33.36
CA GLY A 251 8.66 9.51 -33.45
C GLY A 251 7.90 9.22 -34.74
N LYS A 252 7.42 7.98 -34.88
CA LYS A 252 6.59 7.57 -36.02
C LYS A 252 5.29 8.37 -36.06
N ASP A 253 4.83 8.75 -37.26
CA ASP A 253 3.54 9.43 -37.42
C ASP A 253 2.38 8.59 -36.84
N GLY A 254 1.44 9.26 -36.18
CA GLY A 254 0.36 8.62 -35.40
C GLY A 254 0.76 8.02 -34.04
N SER A 255 2.05 7.92 -33.70
CA SER A 255 2.49 7.40 -32.40
C SER A 255 2.42 8.46 -31.29
N LYS A 256 2.08 8.05 -30.06
CA LYS A 256 2.22 8.89 -28.85
C LYS A 256 3.62 8.82 -28.22
N ASN A 257 4.51 8.00 -28.78
CA ASN A 257 5.82 7.73 -28.23
C ASN A 257 6.92 8.44 -29.03
N ALA A 258 7.43 9.54 -28.46
CA ALA A 258 8.65 10.17 -28.97
C ALA A 258 9.87 9.33 -28.59
N GLN A 259 10.71 9.03 -29.59
CA GLN A 259 11.93 8.22 -29.44
C GLN A 259 13.20 9.06 -29.63
N PHE A 260 13.20 10.08 -30.49
CA PHE A 260 14.40 10.85 -30.81
C PHE A 260 14.19 12.36 -30.62
N CYS A 261 15.28 13.10 -30.39
CA CYS A 261 15.24 14.56 -30.44
C CYS A 261 15.27 15.02 -31.91
N PHE A 262 15.05 16.32 -32.16
CA PHE A 262 15.07 16.88 -33.52
C PHE A 262 16.35 16.57 -34.29
N GLN A 263 17.52 16.64 -33.64
CA GLN A 263 18.80 16.38 -34.30
C GLN A 263 19.05 14.91 -34.62
N HIS A 264 18.34 14.00 -33.97
CA HIS A 264 18.47 12.56 -34.19
C HIS A 264 17.19 11.97 -34.81
N SER A 265 16.32 12.81 -35.37
CA SER A 265 15.13 12.32 -36.08
C SER A 265 15.56 11.73 -37.42
N GLN A 266 15.10 10.52 -37.71
CA GLN A 266 15.31 9.86 -38.99
C GLN A 266 14.26 10.33 -40.02
N GLN A 267 14.51 10.06 -41.31
CA GLN A 267 13.58 10.39 -42.39
C GLN A 267 12.19 9.77 -42.11
N GLY A 268 11.14 10.57 -42.25
CA GLY A 268 9.76 10.16 -41.94
C GLY A 268 9.34 10.27 -40.47
N MET A 269 10.24 10.67 -39.55
CA MET A 269 9.85 10.95 -38.17
C MET A 269 9.25 12.35 -38.01
N VAL A 270 8.21 12.46 -37.19
CA VAL A 270 7.49 13.71 -36.94
C VAL A 270 7.48 14.06 -35.47
N ASN A 271 7.35 15.34 -35.13
CA ASN A 271 7.20 15.77 -33.74
C ASN A 271 5.85 15.29 -33.14
N VAL A 272 5.88 14.28 -32.29
CA VAL A 272 4.68 13.65 -31.68
C VAL A 272 4.30 14.24 -30.33
N VAL A 273 5.10 15.18 -29.80
CA VAL A 273 4.84 15.86 -28.51
C VAL A 273 3.96 17.09 -28.71
N LYS A 274 4.19 17.84 -29.79
CA LYS A 274 3.35 18.99 -30.13
C LYS A 274 2.02 18.49 -30.68
N LYS A 275 0.92 19.10 -30.20
CA LYS A 275 -0.42 18.85 -30.72
C LYS A 275 -0.48 19.24 -32.20
N ARG A 276 -1.19 18.43 -32.98
CA ARG A 276 -1.43 18.60 -34.42
C ARG A 276 -2.92 18.68 -34.68
N CYS A 277 -3.27 19.25 -35.82
CA CYS A 277 -4.63 19.17 -36.34
C CYS A 277 -5.09 17.71 -36.38
N GLY A 278 -6.35 17.47 -36.01
CA GLY A 278 -6.97 16.14 -36.03
C GLY A 278 -7.25 15.61 -37.43
N HIS A 279 -7.05 16.40 -38.48
CA HIS A 279 -7.19 15.95 -39.87
C HIS A 279 -6.00 15.05 -40.27
N PRO A 280 -6.23 13.86 -40.84
CA PRO A 280 -5.16 12.97 -41.31
C PRO A 280 -4.16 13.70 -42.21
N GLY A 281 -2.87 13.49 -41.98
CA GLY A 281 -1.79 14.12 -42.75
C GLY A 281 -1.56 15.61 -42.48
N CYS A 282 -2.39 16.28 -41.66
CA CYS A 282 -2.23 17.69 -41.40
C CYS A 282 -1.19 17.96 -40.29
N MET A 283 -0.07 18.59 -40.67
CA MET A 283 1.05 18.88 -39.76
C MET A 283 0.91 20.21 -39.00
N THR A 284 -0.16 20.97 -39.26
CA THR A 284 -0.36 22.31 -38.70
C THR A 284 -0.83 22.25 -37.24
N ARG A 285 -0.52 23.30 -36.49
CA ARG A 285 -0.90 23.40 -35.07
C ARG A 285 -2.41 23.66 -34.97
N PRO A 286 -3.15 22.94 -34.11
CA PRO A 286 -4.57 23.17 -33.96
C PRO A 286 -4.81 24.48 -33.19
N SER A 287 -5.79 25.24 -33.65
CA SER A 287 -6.25 26.50 -33.07
C SER A 287 -7.76 26.56 -32.87
N TYR A 288 -8.52 25.67 -33.52
CA TYR A 288 -9.98 25.61 -33.49
C TYR A 288 -10.45 24.33 -32.78
N GLY A 289 -11.52 24.43 -32.00
CA GLY A 289 -12.15 23.31 -31.29
C GLY A 289 -13.60 23.12 -31.73
N ARG A 290 -14.22 22.00 -31.29
CA ARG A 290 -15.67 21.79 -31.45
C ARG A 290 -16.45 22.74 -30.55
N VAL A 291 -17.67 23.09 -30.94
CA VAL A 291 -18.59 23.93 -30.13
C VAL A 291 -18.75 23.31 -28.74
N GLY A 292 -18.62 24.15 -27.71
CA GLY A 292 -18.67 23.73 -26.29
C GLY A 292 -17.36 23.16 -25.73
N SER A 293 -16.32 22.97 -26.56
CA SER A 293 -15.00 22.49 -26.11
C SER A 293 -14.00 23.61 -25.96
N LYS A 294 -13.29 23.65 -24.82
CA LYS A 294 -12.12 24.55 -24.61
C LYS A 294 -10.83 24.02 -25.26
N LYS A 295 -10.90 22.88 -25.95
CA LYS A 295 -9.73 22.20 -26.52
C LYS A 295 -9.64 22.47 -28.01
N ALA A 296 -8.53 23.06 -28.45
CA ALA A 296 -8.18 23.15 -29.87
C ALA A 296 -7.78 21.78 -30.42
N GLU A 297 -8.46 21.35 -31.48
CA GLU A 297 -8.31 20.04 -32.13
C GLU A 297 -7.99 20.15 -33.62
N PHE A 298 -8.41 21.23 -34.29
CA PHE A 298 -8.23 21.42 -35.72
C PHE A 298 -7.51 22.73 -36.03
N CYS A 299 -6.81 22.82 -37.17
CA CYS A 299 -6.28 24.10 -37.65
C CYS A 299 -7.36 24.90 -38.39
N ALA A 300 -7.04 26.12 -38.82
CA ALA A 300 -7.97 26.99 -39.54
C ALA A 300 -8.60 26.31 -40.77
N GLN A 301 -7.80 25.61 -41.57
CA GLN A 301 -8.25 24.95 -42.81
C GLN A 301 -9.14 23.73 -42.57
N HIS A 302 -9.07 23.13 -41.38
CA HIS A 302 -9.84 21.95 -41.01
C HIS A 302 -10.80 22.24 -39.86
N ALA A 303 -11.07 23.52 -39.61
CA ALA A 303 -12.00 23.92 -38.58
C ALA A 303 -13.38 23.33 -38.91
N PRO A 304 -14.07 22.72 -37.94
CA PRO A 304 -15.41 22.21 -38.16
C PRO A 304 -16.31 23.38 -38.63
N ILE A 305 -16.99 23.19 -39.75
CA ILE A 305 -17.90 24.18 -40.34
C ILE A 305 -19.02 24.43 -39.32
N GLN A 306 -19.28 25.70 -39.05
CA GLN A 306 -20.41 26.13 -38.23
C GLN A 306 -21.70 25.73 -38.97
N VAL A 307 -22.42 24.74 -38.45
CA VAL A 307 -23.82 24.55 -38.84
C VAL A 307 -24.62 25.27 -37.76
N ALA A 308 -25.21 26.39 -38.15
CA ALA A 308 -26.14 27.16 -37.34
C ALA A 308 -27.47 26.42 -37.19
#